data_AF-A0A1U8NED7-F1
#
_entry.id   AF-A0A1U8NED7-F1
#
_cell.length_a   1.000
_cell.length_b   1.000
_cell.length_c   1.000
_cell.angle_alpha   90.00
_cell.angle_beta   90.00
_cell.angle_gamma   90.00
#
_symmetry.space_group_name_H-M   'P 1'
#
loop_
_entity.id
_entity.type
_entity.pdbx_description
1 polymer ?
#
loop_
_entity_poly.entity_id
_entity_poly.type
_entity_poly.pdbx_seq_one_letter_code
_entity_poly.pdbx_strand_id
1 'polypeptide(L)'
;MGVLLLSLTMPHSFPIYPVISSTVYGGHGNGIMGRNRFTVISCANGNRQRERNLLRRREVVEHICLLKANKNISEDEEKEMLDYLYTSQYQMRGMVAISLGQISGEAKEDYTHAVFMRFGSKEDLAKLYENPPYLQVMKKHVLPYCHGLMNVDYESEVEDDILHIFRKGEEYNYGVEFVLLIAFVEAAIGEAVEDALMSLQELTEEHPSLILQCTQGSNFNSKTSEEYTHGAVMRFRSSEAFEIFLSSSRYRDVWESKLQPIARKTLAIHFCVDPVGTEIM
;
A
#
# COMPACT_ATOMS: atom_id res chain seq x y z
N MET A 1 4.33 27.09 45.31
CA MET A 1 4.51 25.66 45.64
C MET A 1 3.39 24.91 44.94
N GLY A 2 3.53 24.36 43.74
CA GLY A 2 4.66 23.61 43.21
C GLY A 2 4.37 22.11 43.38
N VAL A 3 3.36 21.57 42.70
CA VAL A 3 3.05 20.14 42.69
C VAL A 3 3.09 19.64 41.25
N LEU A 4 4.06 18.78 40.97
CA LEU A 4 4.27 18.08 39.70
C LEU A 4 3.03 17.25 39.34
N LEU A 5 2.47 17.47 38.15
CA LEU A 5 1.68 16.46 37.44
C LEU A 5 2.62 15.63 36.58
N LEU A 6 2.91 14.41 37.03
CA LEU A 6 3.52 13.37 36.20
C LEU A 6 2.44 12.83 35.25
N SER A 7 2.49 13.33 34.01
CA SER A 7 1.80 12.75 32.86
C SER A 7 2.49 11.43 32.50
N LEU A 8 1.85 10.31 32.81
CA LEU A 8 2.23 8.99 32.31
C LEU A 8 1.53 8.76 30.97
N THR A 9 2.28 8.92 29.88
CA THR A 9 1.92 8.48 28.54
C THR A 9 2.07 6.96 28.42
N MET A 10 0.97 6.27 28.10
CA MET A 10 0.94 4.85 27.71
C MET A 10 1.02 4.72 26.17
N PRO A 11 1.72 3.71 25.61
CA PRO A 11 1.87 3.51 24.17
C PRO A 11 0.78 2.61 23.54
N HIS A 12 0.61 2.81 22.23
CA HIS A 12 -0.18 2.15 21.18
C HIS A 12 -0.77 0.75 21.43
N SER A 13 -2.06 0.61 21.13
CA SER A 13 -2.73 -0.67 20.86
C SER A 13 -4.01 -0.47 20.02
N PHE A 14 -4.12 -1.16 18.87
CA PHE A 14 -5.41 -1.65 18.37
C PHE A 14 -5.71 -2.98 19.09
N PRO A 15 -6.83 -3.14 19.82
CA PRO A 15 -7.17 -4.41 20.45
C PRO A 15 -8.54 -4.95 19.99
N ILE A 16 -8.71 -6.27 19.97
CA ILE A 16 -9.90 -6.91 20.58
C ILE A 16 -9.45 -8.20 21.33
N TYR A 17 -9.02 -8.02 22.60
CA TYR A 17 -9.04 -8.84 23.85
C TYR A 17 -8.77 -10.39 23.88
N PRO A 18 -8.64 -11.02 25.08
CA PRO A 18 -7.59 -10.95 26.09
C PRO A 18 -6.82 -12.29 26.29
N VAL A 19 -5.66 -12.14 26.94
CA VAL A 19 -4.57 -13.08 27.28
C VAL A 19 -4.98 -14.45 27.88
N ILE A 20 -4.33 -15.52 27.38
CA ILE A 20 -3.80 -16.61 28.24
C ILE A 20 -2.31 -16.79 27.92
N SER A 21 -1.50 -16.71 28.98
CA SER A 21 -0.04 -16.77 29.00
C SER A 21 0.50 -18.18 28.83
N SER A 22 1.57 -18.34 28.04
CA SER A 22 2.65 -19.26 28.39
C SER A 22 3.96 -18.90 27.68
N THR A 23 4.93 -18.54 28.52
CA THR A 23 6.38 -18.43 28.32
C THR A 23 7.03 -19.64 27.66
N VAL A 24 8.00 -19.44 26.74
CA VAL A 24 9.29 -20.20 26.66
C VAL A 24 10.36 -19.38 25.89
N TYR A 25 11.52 -19.23 26.53
CA TYR A 25 12.92 -19.01 26.10
C TYR A 25 13.25 -19.21 24.60
N GLY A 26 14.11 -18.45 23.90
CA GLY A 26 15.33 -17.73 24.27
C GLY A 26 16.56 -18.37 23.58
N GLY A 27 17.17 -17.69 22.60
CA GLY A 27 18.47 -18.04 21.99
C GLY A 27 18.78 -17.21 20.73
N HIS A 28 19.46 -16.06 20.80
CA HIS A 28 20.92 -15.82 20.75
C HIS A 28 21.67 -16.36 19.51
N GLY A 29 22.18 -15.44 18.67
CA GLY A 29 23.24 -15.72 17.68
C GLY A 29 23.51 -14.59 16.67
N ASN A 30 24.54 -13.77 16.93
CA ASN A 30 25.20 -12.77 16.06
C ASN A 30 25.47 -13.32 14.63
N GLY A 31 25.45 -12.59 13.50
CA GLY A 31 25.88 -11.22 13.19
C GLY A 31 27.02 -11.29 12.15
N ILE A 32 26.92 -10.61 11.00
CA ILE A 32 28.03 -10.10 10.16
C ILE A 32 27.47 -9.20 9.03
N MET A 33 28.13 -8.08 8.85
CA MET A 33 27.85 -6.93 7.99
C MET A 33 28.38 -7.13 6.55
N GLY A 34 27.65 -6.71 5.51
CA GLY A 34 28.17 -6.74 4.14
C GLY A 34 27.27 -6.23 3.00
N ARG A 35 27.30 -4.90 2.77
CA ARG A 35 27.24 -4.18 1.47
C ARG A 35 26.12 -4.48 0.44
N ASN A 36 25.26 -3.46 0.27
CA ASN A 36 24.48 -3.05 -0.90
C ASN A 36 24.74 -3.76 -2.23
N ARG A 37 23.73 -4.49 -2.70
CA ARG A 37 23.41 -4.69 -4.12
C ARG A 37 21.89 -4.60 -4.30
N PHE A 38 21.44 -3.69 -5.16
CA PHE A 38 20.08 -3.71 -5.70
C PHE A 38 19.86 -5.05 -6.40
N THR A 39 18.87 -5.82 -5.95
CA THR A 39 18.49 -7.08 -6.58
C THR A 39 17.06 -6.93 -7.09
N VAL A 40 16.91 -6.85 -8.42
CA VAL A 40 15.65 -7.16 -9.08
C VAL A 40 15.60 -8.70 -9.12
N ILE A 41 14.71 -9.31 -8.35
CA ILE A 41 14.63 -10.76 -8.23
C ILE A 41 13.57 -11.28 -9.20
N SER A 42 14.05 -11.89 -10.28
CA SER A 42 13.28 -12.83 -11.11
C SER A 42 13.49 -14.24 -10.54
N CYS A 43 12.42 -14.84 -10.00
CA CYS A 43 12.46 -16.19 -9.45
C CYS A 43 12.26 -17.25 -10.55
N ALA A 44 13.33 -17.87 -11.05
CA ALA A 44 13.20 -19.06 -11.90
C ALA A 44 14.27 -20.13 -11.61
N ASN A 45 13.90 -21.16 -10.85
CA ASN A 45 14.13 -22.60 -11.10
C ASN A 45 13.81 -23.42 -9.84
N GLY A 46 13.17 -24.59 -9.87
CA GLY A 46 12.70 -25.40 -10.99
C GLY A 46 11.83 -26.58 -10.53
N ASN A 47 11.27 -27.27 -11.52
CA ASN A 47 10.63 -28.59 -11.45
C ASN A 47 9.19 -28.73 -10.87
N ARG A 48 8.26 -27.89 -11.34
CA ARG A 48 6.81 -28.21 -11.38
C ARG A 48 6.23 -27.94 -12.77
N GLN A 49 6.79 -28.62 -13.76
CA GLN A 49 6.44 -28.46 -15.16
C GLN A 49 5.35 -29.45 -15.54
N ARG A 50 4.09 -29.06 -15.28
CA ARG A 50 2.88 -29.45 -16.02
C ARG A 50 1.70 -28.61 -15.51
N GLU A 51 1.21 -27.73 -16.39
CA GLU A 51 -0.07 -26.99 -16.28
C GLU A 51 -0.15 -25.76 -15.35
N ARG A 52 0.88 -24.92 -15.31
CA ARG A 52 0.63 -23.47 -15.24
C ARG A 52 0.71 -22.96 -16.67
N ASN A 53 -0.41 -22.46 -17.22
CA ASN A 53 -0.30 -21.49 -18.31
C ASN A 53 0.78 -20.50 -17.88
N LEU A 54 1.79 -20.27 -18.72
CA LEU A 54 2.84 -19.30 -18.47
C LEU A 54 2.17 -17.92 -18.47
N LEU A 55 1.54 -17.55 -17.36
CA LEU A 55 1.07 -16.20 -17.08
C LEU A 55 2.33 -15.36 -17.12
N ARG A 56 2.56 -14.72 -18.27
CA ARG A 56 3.59 -13.71 -18.38
C ARG A 56 3.28 -12.67 -17.31
N ARG A 57 4.30 -12.26 -16.59
CA ARG A 57 4.22 -11.19 -15.61
C ARG A 57 4.73 -9.92 -16.29
N ARG A 58 4.07 -8.80 -16.01
CA ARG A 58 4.40 -7.47 -16.51
C ARG A 58 4.93 -6.64 -15.35
N GLU A 59 6.13 -6.10 -15.52
CA GLU A 59 6.67 -5.10 -14.59
C GLU A 59 5.81 -3.82 -14.63
N VAL A 60 5.52 -3.31 -13.45
CA VAL A 60 4.78 -2.07 -13.22
C VAL A 60 5.43 -1.29 -12.08
N VAL A 61 5.16 0.01 -12.04
CA VAL A 61 5.58 0.88 -10.95
C VAL A 61 4.35 1.44 -10.26
N GLU A 62 4.28 1.21 -8.97
CA GLU A 62 3.18 1.63 -8.11
C GLU A 62 3.59 2.90 -7.37
N HIS A 63 2.65 3.84 -7.30
CA HIS A 63 2.82 5.12 -6.63
C HIS A 63 1.64 5.32 -5.69
N ILE A 64 1.93 5.36 -4.39
CA ILE A 64 0.96 5.66 -3.34
C ILE A 64 1.21 7.10 -2.90
N CYS A 65 0.19 7.94 -2.86
CA CYS A 65 0.22 9.28 -2.31
C CYS A 65 -0.83 9.39 -1.20
N LEU A 66 -0.37 9.62 0.04
CA LEU A 66 -1.24 9.85 1.19
C LEU A 66 -1.34 11.35 1.46
N LEU A 67 -2.56 11.84 1.64
CA LEU A 67 -2.85 13.26 1.86
C LEU A 67 -3.37 13.51 3.27
N LYS A 68 -2.94 14.63 3.85
CA LYS A 68 -3.48 15.15 5.11
C LYS A 68 -4.32 16.38 4.83
N ALA A 69 -5.61 16.15 4.59
CA ALA A 69 -6.56 17.23 4.37
C ALA A 69 -6.82 18.03 5.66
N ASN A 70 -7.18 19.29 5.50
CA ASN A 70 -7.57 20.16 6.61
C ASN A 70 -8.92 19.69 7.18
N LYS A 71 -9.08 19.79 8.51
CA LYS A 71 -10.28 19.31 9.22
C LYS A 71 -11.60 19.97 8.80
N ASN A 72 -11.53 21.10 8.09
CA ASN A 72 -12.68 21.94 7.76
C ASN A 72 -12.97 21.98 6.25
N ILE A 73 -12.43 21.02 5.47
CA ILE A 73 -12.78 20.89 4.07
C ILE A 73 -14.27 20.51 3.95
N SER A 74 -14.99 21.19 3.07
CA SER A 74 -16.39 20.84 2.75
C SER A 74 -16.46 19.65 1.79
N GLU A 75 -17.61 18.99 1.74
CA GLU A 75 -17.83 17.85 0.82
C GLU A 75 -17.61 18.25 -0.65
N ASP A 76 -18.02 19.46 -1.04
CA ASP A 76 -17.82 19.97 -2.40
C ASP A 76 -16.33 20.22 -2.72
N GLU A 77 -15.57 20.78 -1.77
CA GLU A 77 -14.12 21.00 -1.92
C GLU A 77 -13.35 19.67 -1.95
N GLU A 78 -13.76 18.70 -1.13
CA GLU A 78 -13.20 17.34 -1.14
C GLU A 78 -13.46 16.64 -2.47
N LYS A 79 -14.70 16.68 -2.94
CA LYS A 79 -15.08 16.12 -4.24
C LYS A 79 -14.30 16.77 -5.38
N GLU A 80 -14.21 18.11 -5.39
CA GLU A 80 -13.42 18.83 -6.39
C GLU A 80 -11.95 18.40 -6.37
N MET A 81 -11.32 18.32 -5.19
CA MET A 81 -9.93 17.87 -5.03
C MET A 81 -9.73 16.46 -5.63
N LEU A 82 -10.61 15.52 -5.28
CA LEU A 82 -10.55 14.13 -5.73
C LEU A 82 -10.82 14.00 -7.23
N ASP A 83 -11.79 14.74 -7.78
CA ASP A 83 -12.11 14.75 -9.20
C ASP A 83 -10.92 15.27 -10.04
N TYR A 84 -10.29 16.38 -9.64
CA TYR A 84 -9.13 16.89 -10.36
C TYR A 84 -7.93 15.95 -10.27
N LEU A 85 -7.68 15.32 -9.11
CA LEU A 85 -6.68 14.27 -8.99
C LEU A 85 -6.99 13.10 -9.95
N TYR A 86 -8.24 12.65 -10.00
CA TYR A 86 -8.67 11.58 -10.89
C TYR A 86 -8.44 11.92 -12.37
N THR A 87 -8.71 13.17 -12.77
CA THR A 87 -8.53 13.62 -14.16
C THR A 87 -7.07 13.63 -14.63
N SER A 88 -6.09 13.57 -13.71
CA SER A 88 -4.66 13.54 -14.03
C SER A 88 -4.29 12.35 -14.93
N GLN A 89 -5.06 11.25 -14.87
CA GLN A 89 -4.88 10.09 -15.75
C GLN A 89 -4.98 10.44 -17.24
N TYR A 90 -5.81 11.43 -17.63
CA TYR A 90 -6.02 11.82 -19.02
C TYR A 90 -4.90 12.72 -19.54
N GLN A 91 -4.15 13.33 -18.64
CA GLN A 91 -3.13 14.32 -18.95
C GLN A 91 -1.72 13.70 -18.98
N MET A 92 -1.61 12.40 -18.68
CA MET A 92 -0.34 11.70 -18.50
C MET A 92 -0.29 10.36 -19.22
N ARG A 93 0.48 10.29 -20.32
CA ARG A 93 0.59 9.08 -21.16
C ARG A 93 1.18 7.84 -20.47
N GLY A 94 1.88 8.00 -19.34
CA GLY A 94 2.53 6.90 -18.63
C GLY A 94 1.74 6.32 -17.46
N MET A 95 0.65 6.99 -17.03
CA MET A 95 -0.22 6.50 -15.96
C MET A 95 -1.23 5.52 -16.56
N VAL A 96 -1.22 4.27 -16.09
CA VAL A 96 -2.05 3.20 -16.64
C VAL A 96 -3.24 2.84 -15.75
N ALA A 97 -3.19 3.18 -14.46
CA ALA A 97 -4.31 3.06 -13.53
C ALA A 97 -4.25 4.15 -12.46
N ILE A 98 -5.41 4.52 -11.94
CA ILE A 98 -5.56 5.40 -10.77
C ILE A 98 -6.77 4.95 -9.95
N SER A 99 -6.64 4.98 -8.63
CA SER A 99 -7.76 4.92 -7.69
C SER A 99 -7.50 5.86 -6.53
N LEU A 100 -8.55 6.45 -5.97
CA LEU A 100 -8.44 7.41 -4.89
C LEU A 100 -9.71 7.44 -4.07
N GLY A 101 -9.59 7.86 -2.81
CA GLY A 101 -10.73 8.00 -1.92
C GLY A 101 -10.34 8.49 -0.54
N GLN A 102 -11.37 8.77 0.25
CA GLN A 102 -11.23 9.07 1.67
C GLN A 102 -10.89 7.77 2.43
N ILE A 103 -9.95 7.87 3.36
CA ILE A 103 -9.54 6.72 4.18
C ILE A 103 -10.67 6.40 5.16
N SER A 104 -11.12 5.15 5.12
CA SER A 104 -12.14 4.62 6.01
C SER A 104 -11.53 4.20 7.36
N GLY A 105 -12.30 4.43 8.43
CA GLY A 105 -11.93 4.07 9.80
C GLY A 105 -11.26 5.22 10.57
N GLU A 106 -10.59 4.89 11.67
CA GLU A 106 -9.91 5.89 12.48
C GLU A 106 -8.72 6.51 11.73
N ALA A 107 -8.58 7.83 11.80
CA ALA A 107 -7.47 8.54 11.18
C ALA A 107 -6.13 8.02 11.72
N LYS A 108 -5.30 7.46 10.83
CA LYS A 108 -3.97 6.96 11.15
C LYS A 108 -2.94 7.97 10.68
N GLU A 109 -2.11 8.45 11.62
CA GLU A 109 -1.05 9.43 11.35
C GLU A 109 -1.55 10.71 10.66
N ASP A 110 -2.80 11.10 10.93
CA ASP A 110 -3.53 12.23 10.34
C ASP A 110 -3.71 12.19 8.81
N TYR A 111 -3.47 11.04 8.17
CA TYR A 111 -3.84 10.85 6.76
C TYR A 111 -5.35 10.70 6.63
N THR A 112 -5.92 11.43 5.67
CA THR A 112 -7.36 11.48 5.42
C THR A 112 -7.74 10.92 4.07
N HIS A 113 -6.84 10.98 3.08
CA HIS A 113 -7.08 10.43 1.75
C HIS A 113 -5.88 9.65 1.26
N ALA A 114 -6.14 8.72 0.36
CA ALA A 114 -5.11 7.98 -0.34
C ALA A 114 -5.39 8.02 -1.84
N VAL A 115 -4.31 8.11 -2.61
CA VAL A 115 -4.29 8.02 -4.06
C VAL A 115 -3.31 6.92 -4.43
N PHE A 116 -3.77 5.97 -5.21
CA PHE A 116 -2.95 4.94 -5.82
C PHE A 116 -2.88 5.21 -7.32
N MET A 117 -1.67 5.18 -7.88
CA MET A 117 -1.42 5.29 -9.31
C MET A 117 -0.47 4.19 -9.75
N ARG A 118 -0.64 3.74 -10.99
CA ARG A 118 0.27 2.78 -11.62
C ARG A 118 0.88 3.37 -12.88
N PHE A 119 2.15 3.06 -13.08
CA PHE A 119 2.96 3.44 -14.23
C PHE A 119 3.55 2.22 -14.92
N GLY A 120 3.83 2.36 -16.22
CA GLY A 120 4.51 1.32 -16.99
C GLY A 120 6.01 1.20 -16.72
N SER A 121 6.65 2.25 -16.19
CA SER A 121 8.07 2.27 -15.83
C SER A 121 8.42 3.37 -14.83
N LYS A 122 9.62 3.33 -14.27
CA LYS A 122 10.14 4.37 -13.37
C LYS A 122 10.32 5.71 -14.07
N GLU A 123 10.70 5.70 -15.35
CA GLU A 123 10.83 6.91 -16.16
C GLU A 123 9.48 7.60 -16.35
N ASP A 124 8.40 6.82 -16.47
CA ASP A 124 7.04 7.36 -16.56
C ASP A 124 6.57 7.96 -15.22
N LEU A 125 6.89 7.32 -14.09
CA LEU A 125 6.67 7.91 -12.78
C LEU A 125 7.51 9.18 -12.57
N ALA A 126 8.78 9.20 -12.99
CA ALA A 126 9.63 10.40 -12.85
C ALA A 126 9.01 11.62 -13.55
N LYS A 127 8.36 11.40 -14.71
CA LYS A 127 7.63 12.45 -15.43
C LYS A 127 6.41 12.99 -14.66
N LEU A 128 5.78 12.23 -13.75
CA LEU A 128 4.68 12.72 -12.91
C LEU A 128 5.13 13.97 -12.13
N TYR A 129 6.29 13.89 -11.48
CA TYR A 129 6.83 14.94 -10.63
C TYR A 129 7.20 16.23 -11.39
N GLU A 130 7.34 16.15 -12.71
CA GLU A 130 7.70 17.27 -13.59
C GLU A 130 6.55 17.67 -14.53
N ASN A 131 5.41 16.97 -14.49
CA ASN A 131 4.31 17.16 -15.42
C ASN A 131 3.55 18.47 -15.11
N PRO A 132 3.58 19.49 -16.00
CA PRO A 132 2.97 20.78 -15.70
C PRO A 132 1.46 20.74 -15.41
N PRO A 133 0.64 19.95 -16.16
CA PRO A 133 -0.77 19.76 -15.82
C PRO A 133 -1.00 19.19 -14.40
N TYR A 134 -0.30 18.11 -14.04
CA TYR A 134 -0.39 17.52 -12.69
C TYR A 134 0.06 18.50 -11.61
N LEU A 135 1.17 19.20 -11.80
CA LEU A 135 1.64 20.23 -10.86
C LEU A 135 0.63 21.37 -10.70
N GLN A 136 -0.10 21.71 -11.77
CA GLN A 136 -1.18 22.69 -11.69
C GLN A 136 -2.36 22.17 -10.88
N VAL A 137 -2.75 20.89 -11.05
CA VAL A 137 -3.77 20.23 -10.23
C VAL A 137 -3.37 20.27 -8.76
N MET A 138 -2.15 19.83 -8.44
CA MET A 138 -1.61 19.86 -7.08
C MET A 138 -1.68 21.27 -6.48
N LYS A 139 -1.23 22.28 -7.23
CA LYS A 139 -1.20 23.67 -6.76
C LYS A 139 -2.58 24.27 -6.53
N LYS A 140 -3.55 23.99 -7.40
CA LYS A 140 -4.86 24.64 -7.37
C LYS A 140 -5.90 23.89 -6.56
N HIS A 141 -5.85 22.57 -6.56
CA HIS A 141 -6.94 21.73 -6.04
C HIS A 141 -6.53 20.81 -4.89
N VAL A 142 -5.23 20.68 -4.58
CA VAL A 142 -4.77 19.81 -3.47
C VAL A 142 -4.11 20.62 -2.36
N LEU A 143 -3.06 21.38 -2.67
CA LEU A 143 -2.29 22.15 -1.69
C LEU A 143 -3.09 23.21 -0.91
N PRO A 144 -4.18 23.82 -1.43
CA PRO A 144 -5.02 24.69 -0.61
C PRO A 144 -5.75 23.97 0.52
N TYR A 145 -6.06 22.69 0.34
CA TYR A 145 -6.87 21.89 1.26
C TYR A 145 -6.06 20.88 2.05
N CYS A 146 -4.81 20.62 1.68
CA CYS A 146 -3.92 19.67 2.35
C CYS A 146 -2.72 20.36 2.99
N HIS A 147 -2.40 19.98 4.23
CA HIS A 147 -1.23 20.50 4.95
C HIS A 147 -0.03 19.54 4.95
N GLY A 148 -0.19 18.35 4.38
CA GLY A 148 0.87 17.36 4.25
C GLY A 148 0.55 16.30 3.20
N LEU A 149 1.60 15.75 2.61
CA LEU A 149 1.52 14.58 1.74
C LEU A 149 2.74 13.68 1.94
N MET A 150 2.58 12.39 1.63
CA MET A 150 3.67 11.42 1.64
C MET A 150 3.50 10.47 0.46
N ASN A 151 4.59 10.19 -0.24
CA ASN A 151 4.60 9.27 -1.38
C ASN A 151 5.38 8.00 -1.06
N VAL A 152 4.94 6.86 -1.58
CA VAL A 152 5.68 5.59 -1.56
C VAL A 152 5.68 5.03 -2.96
N ASP A 153 6.87 4.77 -3.50
CA ASP A 153 7.07 4.37 -4.90
C ASP A 153 7.79 3.02 -4.92
N TYR A 154 7.19 2.00 -5.55
CA TYR A 154 7.81 0.66 -5.62
C TYR A 154 7.57 -0.02 -6.98
N GLU A 155 8.48 -0.92 -7.35
CA GLU A 155 8.30 -1.82 -8.49
C GLU A 155 7.57 -3.09 -8.05
N SER A 156 6.71 -3.61 -8.92
CA SER A 156 6.00 -4.87 -8.72
C SER A 156 5.73 -5.53 -10.07
N GLU A 157 5.18 -6.73 -10.02
CA GLU A 157 4.69 -7.44 -11.19
C GLU A 157 3.19 -7.71 -11.10
N VAL A 158 2.51 -7.69 -12.25
CA VAL A 158 1.11 -8.11 -12.40
C VAL A 158 0.99 -9.09 -13.56
N GLU A 159 -0.16 -9.75 -13.70
CA GLU A 159 -0.42 -10.57 -14.89
C GLU A 159 -0.37 -9.70 -16.16
N ASP A 160 0.25 -10.23 -17.23
CA ASP A 160 0.43 -9.55 -18.52
C ASP A 160 -0.84 -9.61 -19.37
N ASP A 161 -1.92 -9.07 -18.81
CA ASP A 161 -3.21 -8.87 -19.45
C ASP A 161 -3.74 -7.46 -19.19
N ILE A 162 -4.63 -7.02 -20.07
CA ILE A 162 -5.14 -5.65 -20.07
C ILE A 162 -5.95 -5.34 -18.80
N LEU A 163 -6.68 -6.31 -18.23
CA LEU A 163 -7.52 -6.06 -17.06
C LEU A 163 -6.64 -5.82 -15.84
N HIS A 164 -5.65 -6.68 -15.60
CA HIS A 164 -4.75 -6.57 -14.46
C HIS A 164 -3.77 -5.40 -14.57
N ILE A 165 -3.27 -5.06 -15.77
CA ILE A 165 -2.36 -3.92 -15.98
C ILE A 165 -3.09 -2.59 -15.77
N PHE A 166 -4.18 -2.37 -16.50
CA PHE A 166 -4.89 -1.08 -16.51
C PHE A 166 -5.92 -0.96 -15.39
N ARG A 167 -6.15 -2.04 -14.63
CA ARG A 167 -7.19 -2.13 -13.59
C ARG A 167 -8.53 -1.67 -14.14
N LYS A 168 -8.90 -2.25 -15.29
CA LYS A 168 -10.15 -1.97 -16.01
C LYS A 168 -10.97 -3.24 -16.13
N GLY A 169 -12.29 -3.10 -16.15
CA GLY A 169 -13.24 -4.21 -16.21
C GLY A 169 -14.26 -4.10 -15.08
N GLU A 170 -15.36 -4.85 -15.20
CA GLU A 170 -16.46 -4.81 -14.23
C GLU A 170 -15.99 -5.07 -12.80
N GLU A 171 -15.05 -6.00 -12.61
CA GLU A 171 -14.48 -6.33 -11.31
C GLU A 171 -13.61 -5.21 -10.72
N TYR A 172 -13.03 -4.34 -11.55
CA TYR A 172 -12.17 -3.24 -11.11
C TYR A 172 -12.93 -1.93 -10.85
N ASN A 173 -14.18 -1.81 -11.30
CA ASN A 173 -14.95 -0.57 -11.20
C ASN A 173 -15.37 -0.22 -9.78
N TYR A 174 -15.44 -1.21 -8.88
CA TYR A 174 -15.80 -1.02 -7.47
C TYR A 174 -14.97 -1.95 -6.58
N GLY A 175 -14.98 -1.69 -5.28
CA GLY A 175 -14.29 -2.51 -4.29
C GLY A 175 -13.53 -1.69 -3.26
N VAL A 176 -12.52 -2.30 -2.65
CA VAL A 176 -11.72 -1.66 -1.60
C VAL A 176 -10.24 -1.76 -1.96
N GLU A 177 -9.54 -0.63 -1.90
CA GLU A 177 -8.08 -0.61 -1.87
C GLU A 177 -7.63 -0.70 -0.42
N PHE A 178 -6.80 -1.69 -0.11
CA PHE A 178 -6.10 -1.78 1.15
C PHE A 178 -4.62 -1.48 0.91
N VAL A 179 -4.11 -0.46 1.59
CA VAL A 179 -2.72 -0.04 1.51
C VAL A 179 -2.02 -0.40 2.80
N LEU A 180 -0.92 -1.13 2.69
CA LEU A 180 -0.07 -1.55 3.78
C LEU A 180 1.35 -1.02 3.55
N LEU A 181 1.78 -0.07 4.39
CA LEU A 181 3.14 0.46 4.41
C LEU A 181 3.89 -0.12 5.59
N ILE A 182 5.12 -0.58 5.36
CA ILE A 182 5.94 -1.22 6.39
C ILE A 182 7.35 -0.64 6.38
N ALA A 183 7.82 -0.26 7.56
CA ALA A 183 9.22 -0.03 7.83
C ALA A 183 9.77 -1.28 8.52
N PHE A 184 10.58 -2.08 7.82
CA PHE A 184 11.26 -3.21 8.43
C PHE A 184 12.48 -2.76 9.23
N VAL A 185 12.87 -3.56 10.22
CA VAL A 185 14.14 -3.38 10.93
C VAL A 185 15.29 -3.62 9.94
N GLU A 186 16.29 -2.74 9.94
CA GLU A 186 17.40 -2.80 8.96
C GLU A 186 18.12 -4.16 8.96
N ALA A 187 18.30 -4.77 10.14
CA ALA A 187 18.91 -6.09 10.29
C ALA A 187 18.08 -7.25 9.70
N ALA A 188 16.80 -7.04 9.42
CA ALA A 188 15.91 -8.03 8.80
C ALA A 188 15.82 -7.89 7.28
N ILE A 189 16.36 -6.81 6.69
CA ILE A 189 16.34 -6.60 5.23
C ILE A 189 17.14 -7.72 4.55
N GLY A 190 16.51 -8.37 3.57
CA GLY A 190 17.03 -9.57 2.90
C GLY A 190 16.01 -10.70 2.97
N GLU A 191 16.49 -11.93 3.21
CA GLU A 191 15.66 -13.15 3.14
C GLU A 191 14.41 -13.12 4.01
N ALA A 192 14.47 -12.53 5.22
CA ALA A 192 13.31 -12.50 6.12
C ALA A 192 12.18 -11.61 5.59
N VAL A 193 12.51 -10.47 4.97
CA VAL A 193 11.53 -9.60 4.31
C VAL A 193 10.98 -10.29 3.07
N GLU A 194 11.83 -10.92 2.26
CA GLU A 194 11.41 -11.66 1.07
C GLU A 194 10.44 -12.81 1.42
N ASP A 195 10.75 -13.60 2.44
CA ASP A 195 9.89 -14.68 2.95
C ASP A 195 8.55 -14.14 3.50
N ALA A 196 8.56 -13.00 4.20
CA ALA A 196 7.34 -12.39 4.71
C ALA A 196 6.43 -11.84 3.60
N LEU A 197 7.00 -11.16 2.61
CA LEU A 197 6.27 -10.66 1.44
C LEU A 197 5.78 -11.82 0.57
N MET A 198 6.59 -12.87 0.37
CA MET A 198 6.17 -14.08 -0.35
C MET A 198 5.01 -14.77 0.35
N SER A 199 5.06 -14.93 1.68
CA SER A 199 3.97 -15.51 2.47
C SER A 199 2.67 -14.70 2.32
N LEU A 200 2.77 -13.37 2.29
CA LEU A 200 1.62 -12.49 2.06
C LEU A 200 1.05 -12.68 0.66
N GLN A 201 1.90 -12.72 -0.36
CA GLN A 201 1.50 -12.92 -1.74
C GLN A 201 0.81 -14.26 -1.96
N GLU A 202 1.41 -15.35 -1.48
CA GLU A 202 0.81 -16.70 -1.54
C GLU A 202 -0.57 -16.72 -0.88
N LEU A 203 -0.71 -16.10 0.29
CA LEU A 203 -1.99 -15.99 0.97
C LEU A 203 -3.03 -15.23 0.12
N THR A 204 -2.63 -14.15 -0.56
CA THR A 204 -3.56 -13.41 -1.44
C THR A 204 -3.96 -14.22 -2.68
N GLU A 205 -3.03 -14.97 -3.28
CA GLU A 205 -3.27 -15.80 -4.46
C GLU A 205 -4.17 -17.01 -4.15
N GLU A 206 -4.21 -17.47 -2.90
CA GLU A 206 -5.14 -18.52 -2.43
C GLU A 206 -6.60 -18.03 -2.27
N HIS A 207 -6.84 -16.72 -2.27
CA HIS A 207 -8.18 -16.13 -2.09
C HIS A 207 -8.65 -15.33 -3.32
N PRO A 208 -8.65 -15.92 -4.54
CA PRO A 208 -9.04 -15.22 -5.76
C PRO A 208 -10.54 -14.95 -5.83
N SER A 209 -11.35 -15.33 -4.83
CA SER A 209 -12.74 -14.88 -4.68
C SER A 209 -12.87 -13.60 -3.85
N LEU A 210 -11.86 -13.25 -3.05
CA LEU A 210 -11.87 -12.07 -2.18
C LEU A 210 -11.01 -10.96 -2.76
N ILE A 211 -9.82 -11.32 -3.25
CA ILE A 211 -8.78 -10.41 -3.72
C ILE A 211 -8.66 -10.52 -5.24
N LEU A 212 -8.66 -9.37 -5.91
CA LEU A 212 -8.46 -9.27 -7.36
C LEU A 212 -6.99 -9.19 -7.72
N GLN A 213 -6.21 -8.48 -6.91
CA GLN A 213 -4.81 -8.24 -7.17
C GLN A 213 -4.09 -7.80 -5.90
N CYS A 214 -2.86 -8.26 -5.71
CA CYS A 214 -1.94 -7.78 -4.69
C CYS A 214 -0.63 -7.38 -5.37
N THR A 215 -0.13 -6.17 -5.11
CA THR A 215 1.21 -5.74 -5.51
C THR A 215 1.99 -5.33 -4.28
N GLN A 216 3.30 -5.54 -4.29
CA GLN A 216 4.18 -5.21 -3.18
C GLN A 216 5.61 -4.99 -3.66
N GLY A 217 6.37 -4.18 -2.94
CA GLY A 217 7.76 -3.94 -3.29
C GLY A 217 8.49 -3.01 -2.34
N SER A 218 9.79 -2.86 -2.58
CA SER A 218 10.66 -1.95 -1.83
C SER A 218 10.46 -0.51 -2.29
N ASN A 219 10.32 0.40 -1.33
CA ASN A 219 10.15 1.82 -1.57
C ASN A 219 11.47 2.45 -2.05
N PHE A 220 11.52 2.85 -3.32
CA PHE A 220 12.68 3.53 -3.89
C PHE A 220 12.58 5.06 -3.82
N ASN A 221 11.51 5.62 -3.24
CA ASN A 221 11.40 7.06 -3.05
C ASN A 221 12.35 7.52 -1.93
N SER A 222 13.43 8.21 -2.31
CA SER A 222 14.48 8.63 -1.38
C SER A 222 14.04 9.60 -0.29
N LYS A 223 12.87 10.25 -0.42
CA LYS A 223 12.35 11.18 0.59
C LYS A 223 11.60 10.47 1.72
N THR A 224 11.10 9.26 1.47
CA THR A 224 10.16 8.56 2.37
C THR A 224 10.58 7.13 2.67
N SER A 225 11.59 6.60 1.99
CA SER A 225 12.11 5.24 2.22
C SER A 225 12.66 5.01 3.63
N GLU A 226 13.10 6.08 4.30
CA GLU A 226 13.50 6.04 5.72
C GLU A 226 12.29 5.89 6.68
N GLU A 227 11.11 6.36 6.25
CA GLU A 227 9.88 6.26 7.03
C GLU A 227 9.18 4.92 6.79
N TYR A 228 9.01 4.54 5.52
CA TYR A 228 8.45 3.26 5.11
C TYR A 228 9.32 2.62 4.04
N THR A 229 9.88 1.47 4.37
CA THR A 229 10.80 0.72 3.51
C THR A 229 10.11 -0.02 2.37
N HIS A 230 8.84 -0.38 2.55
CA HIS A 230 8.06 -1.19 1.62
C HIS A 230 6.61 -0.73 1.59
N GLY A 231 5.96 -0.95 0.45
CA GLY A 231 4.53 -0.76 0.26
C GLY A 231 3.90 -2.03 -0.32
N ALA A 232 2.64 -2.25 0.03
CA ALA A 232 1.79 -3.25 -0.59
C ALA A 232 0.38 -2.68 -0.78
N VAL A 233 -0.25 -3.03 -1.90
CA VAL A 233 -1.62 -2.65 -2.23
C VAL A 233 -2.41 -3.89 -2.62
N MET A 234 -3.51 -4.12 -1.92
CA MET A 234 -4.44 -5.21 -2.19
C MET A 234 -5.78 -4.65 -2.65
N ARG A 235 -6.25 -5.14 -3.79
CA ARG A 235 -7.59 -4.83 -4.32
C ARG A 235 -8.56 -5.91 -3.92
N PHE A 236 -9.52 -5.57 -3.07
CA PHE A 236 -10.61 -6.46 -2.70
C PHE A 236 -11.84 -6.22 -3.59
N ARG A 237 -12.60 -7.29 -3.85
CA ARG A 237 -13.84 -7.22 -4.64
C ARG A 237 -14.96 -6.43 -3.96
N SER A 238 -14.96 -6.39 -2.63
CA SER A 238 -15.99 -5.72 -1.83
C SER A 238 -15.49 -5.46 -0.40
N SER A 239 -16.21 -4.62 0.34
CA SER A 239 -15.97 -4.41 1.77
C SER A 239 -16.15 -5.70 2.58
N GLU A 240 -17.12 -6.54 2.23
CA GLU A 240 -17.30 -7.86 2.85
C GLU A 240 -16.09 -8.77 2.61
N ALA A 241 -15.56 -8.80 1.38
CA ALA A 241 -14.38 -9.59 1.06
C ALA A 241 -13.13 -9.12 1.83
N PHE A 242 -12.99 -7.81 2.00
CA PHE A 242 -11.95 -7.19 2.82
C PHE A 242 -12.06 -7.61 4.30
N GLU A 243 -13.25 -7.54 4.88
CA GLU A 243 -13.50 -7.94 6.27
C GLU A 243 -13.25 -9.43 6.49
N ILE A 244 -13.73 -10.29 5.60
CA ILE A 244 -13.50 -11.75 5.66
C ILE A 244 -12.00 -12.05 5.66
N PHE A 245 -11.24 -11.41 4.78
CA PHE A 245 -9.80 -11.67 4.67
C PHE A 245 -9.03 -11.21 5.91
N LEU A 246 -9.26 -9.97 6.37
CA LEU A 246 -8.54 -9.42 7.53
C LEU A 246 -8.93 -10.07 8.85
N SER A 247 -10.14 -10.61 8.96
CA SER A 247 -10.58 -11.38 10.14
C SER A 247 -10.15 -12.86 10.11
N SER A 248 -9.54 -13.32 9.01
CA SER A 248 -9.13 -14.71 8.87
C SER A 248 -7.96 -15.07 9.79
N SER A 249 -7.99 -16.28 10.35
CA SER A 249 -6.86 -16.80 11.12
C SER A 249 -5.59 -16.87 10.29
N ARG A 250 -5.69 -17.20 8.99
CA ARG A 250 -4.53 -17.30 8.10
C ARG A 250 -3.81 -15.97 7.90
N TYR A 251 -4.56 -14.89 7.68
CA TYR A 251 -3.97 -13.54 7.61
C TYR A 251 -3.28 -13.17 8.92
N ARG A 252 -3.95 -13.42 10.05
CA ARG A 252 -3.38 -13.18 11.37
C ARG A 252 -2.09 -13.98 11.60
N ASP A 253 -2.08 -15.26 11.23
CA ASP A 253 -0.92 -16.13 11.41
C ASP A 253 0.27 -15.64 10.57
N VAL A 254 0.05 -15.24 9.30
CA VAL A 254 1.09 -14.63 8.46
C VAL A 254 1.57 -13.31 9.06
N TRP A 255 0.65 -12.47 9.53
CA TRP A 255 1.00 -11.20 10.16
C TRP A 255 1.87 -11.39 11.41
N GLU A 256 1.40 -12.18 12.37
CA GLU A 256 2.06 -12.38 13.67
C GLU A 256 3.39 -13.14 13.55
N SER A 257 3.48 -14.10 12.64
CA SER A 257 4.67 -14.96 12.51
C SER A 257 5.72 -14.43 11.54
N LYS A 258 5.33 -13.71 10.49
CA LYS A 258 6.24 -13.29 9.41
C LYS A 258 6.48 -11.78 9.36
N LEU A 259 5.44 -10.95 9.44
CA LEU A 259 5.55 -9.50 9.22
C LEU A 259 5.85 -8.75 10.51
N GLN A 260 5.06 -8.97 11.56
CA GLN A 260 5.17 -8.26 12.83
C GLN A 260 6.54 -8.38 13.51
N PRO A 261 7.22 -9.56 13.54
CA PRO A 261 8.50 -9.69 14.25
C PRO A 261 9.63 -8.86 13.65
N ILE A 262 9.54 -8.52 12.38
CA ILE A 262 10.56 -7.77 11.63
C ILE A 262 10.12 -6.34 11.30
N ALA A 263 8.89 -5.96 11.63
CA ALA A 263 8.36 -4.62 11.39
C ALA A 263 8.73 -3.66 12.54
N ARG A 264 9.36 -2.54 12.20
CA ARG A 264 9.59 -1.40 13.11
C ARG A 264 8.37 -0.49 13.19
N LYS A 265 7.71 -0.26 12.05
CA LYS A 265 6.55 0.64 11.90
C LYS A 265 5.64 0.10 10.81
N THR A 266 4.32 0.25 10.99
CA THR A 266 3.33 -0.18 10.01
C THR A 266 2.20 0.84 9.91
N LEU A 267 1.72 1.09 8.70
CA LEU A 267 0.49 1.83 8.43
C LEU A 267 -0.40 1.00 7.52
N ALA A 268 -1.58 0.67 8.01
CA ALA A 268 -2.57 -0.09 7.28
C ALA A 268 -3.84 0.75 7.14
N ILE A 269 -4.19 1.15 5.92
CA ILE A 269 -5.35 1.99 5.62
C ILE A 269 -6.16 1.36 4.51
N HIS A 270 -7.42 1.75 4.37
CA HIS A 270 -8.24 1.34 3.24
C HIS A 270 -9.18 2.45 2.82
N PHE A 271 -9.61 2.41 1.57
CA PHE A 271 -10.64 3.30 1.04
C PHE A 271 -11.50 2.54 0.03
N CYS A 272 -12.77 2.92 -0.03
CA CYS A 272 -13.68 2.43 -1.06
C CYS A 272 -13.32 3.08 -2.40
N VAL A 273 -13.43 2.30 -3.46
CA VAL A 273 -13.38 2.83 -4.82
C VAL A 273 -14.77 2.69 -5.38
N ASP A 274 -15.36 3.84 -5.65
CA ASP A 274 -16.68 3.94 -6.25
C ASP A 274 -16.56 4.01 -7.78
N PRO A 275 -17.56 3.50 -8.51
CA PRO A 275 -17.61 3.67 -9.95
C PRO A 275 -17.66 5.15 -10.30
N VAL A 276 -16.67 5.63 -11.03
CA VAL A 276 -16.65 7.02 -11.50
C VAL A 276 -17.78 7.23 -12.50
N GLY A 277 -18.67 8.19 -12.21
CA GLY A 277 -19.71 8.65 -13.14
C GLY A 277 -21.12 8.09 -12.91
N THR A 278 -21.57 7.92 -11.66
CA THR A 278 -23.01 7.70 -11.39
C THR A 278 -23.89 8.89 -11.78
N GLU A 279 -23.29 10.07 -11.95
CA GLU A 279 -23.90 11.23 -12.59
C GLU A 279 -23.09 11.57 -13.84
N ILE A 280 -23.66 11.23 -15.00
CA ILE A 280 -23.24 11.82 -16.26
C ILE A 280 -23.70 13.28 -16.19
N MET A 281 -22.75 14.24 -16.23
CA MET A 281 -23.10 15.66 -16.41
C MET A 281 -23.93 15.88 -17.67
#